data_AF-A0A851I5X5-F1
#
_entry.id   AF-A0A851I5X5-F1
#
_cell.length_a   1.000
_cell.length_b   1.000
_cell.length_c   1.000
_cell.angle_alpha   90.00
_cell.angle_beta   90.00
_cell.angle_gamma   90.00
#
_symmetry.space_group_name_H-M   'P 1'
#
loop_
_entity.id
_entity.type
_entity.pdbx_description
1 polymer ?
#
loop_
_entity_poly.entity_id
_entity_poly.type
_entity_poly.pdbx_seq_one_letter_code
_entity_poly.pdbx_strand_id
1 'polypeptide(L)'
;MFLKVVQNFWYSSVMKISKIIFVFSIFSLLLSCIDLRSDKDLKEKEFNRIHNFFKSEYNLILSKEDFDINMEVYYKPFSKGRAFLLKPKKSIEYKSKYFKNITNLEWVNEGKDWDLSLWNEETMRIFTFPLENDDKRSEIPFFNKKYSYNFFKIIDYLGLRPYILNNLIYDKSKGNDFEKIEKIFDKYRDIGYSAINNQWECGFWDLDKNENIEKTVSFIYVQDRKCIIEEKNPKPDNEKYSLEEVEKYGKKFKEYFSQERYLEKIDWLEFMKFNNITPILVFSLPENLTREDAEKIRNKITKYYNKKDFIIALYGKNKDYGIYYIW
;
A
#
# COMPACT_ATOMS: atom_id res chain seq x y z
N MET A 1 7.17 -68.07 38.00
CA MET A 1 6.00 -67.26 38.42
C MET A 1 6.27 -65.74 38.34
N PHE A 2 7.47 -65.26 38.70
CA PHE A 2 7.85 -63.83 38.63
C PHE A 2 7.81 -63.18 37.23
N LEU A 3 8.29 -63.86 36.18
CA LEU A 3 8.31 -63.31 34.80
C LEU A 3 6.91 -63.03 34.23
N LYS A 4 5.89 -63.84 34.56
CA LYS A 4 4.50 -63.64 34.10
C LYS A 4 3.79 -62.47 34.80
N VAL A 5 4.15 -62.19 36.05
CA VAL A 5 3.59 -61.05 36.80
C VAL A 5 4.21 -59.73 36.32
N VAL A 6 5.52 -59.71 36.05
CA VAL A 6 6.21 -58.51 35.52
C VAL A 6 5.73 -58.18 34.09
N GLN A 7 5.55 -59.17 33.21
CA GLN A 7 4.99 -58.95 31.86
C GLN A 7 3.55 -58.40 31.88
N ASN A 8 2.67 -58.95 32.71
CA ASN A 8 1.28 -58.48 32.82
C ASN A 8 1.16 -57.10 33.48
N PHE A 9 2.05 -56.77 34.42
CA PHE A 9 2.08 -55.45 35.06
C PHE A 9 2.60 -54.39 34.09
N TRP A 10 3.65 -54.69 33.31
CA TRP A 10 4.14 -53.81 32.24
C TRP A 10 3.08 -53.60 31.14
N TYR A 11 2.43 -54.66 30.66
CA TYR A 11 1.41 -54.56 29.61
C TYR A 11 0.16 -53.77 30.06
N SER A 12 -0.31 -53.99 31.29
CA SER A 12 -1.43 -53.23 31.90
C SER A 12 -1.09 -51.76 32.11
N SER A 13 0.15 -51.46 32.54
CA SER A 13 0.62 -50.09 32.77
C SER A 13 0.84 -49.35 31.45
N VAL A 14 1.41 -50.01 30.44
CA VAL A 14 1.58 -49.47 29.07
C VAL A 14 0.23 -49.22 28.40
N MET A 15 -0.77 -50.10 28.56
CA MET A 15 -2.12 -49.87 28.05
C MET A 15 -2.85 -48.72 28.78
N LYS A 16 -2.62 -48.53 30.08
CA LYS A 16 -3.16 -47.37 30.82
C LYS A 16 -2.49 -46.07 30.38
N ILE A 17 -1.17 -46.06 30.21
CA ILE A 17 -0.42 -44.90 29.70
C ILE A 17 -0.83 -44.58 28.25
N SER A 18 -1.02 -45.60 27.40
CA SER A 18 -1.52 -45.44 26.03
C SER A 18 -2.93 -44.83 25.99
N LYS A 19 -3.85 -45.29 26.85
CA LYS A 19 -5.19 -44.69 26.96
C LYS A 19 -5.14 -43.24 27.47
N ILE A 20 -4.26 -42.93 28.41
CA ILE A 20 -4.07 -41.56 28.91
C ILE A 20 -3.52 -40.66 27.80
N ILE A 21 -2.49 -41.09 27.07
CA ILE A 21 -1.94 -40.35 25.92
C ILE A 21 -3.01 -40.14 24.84
N PHE A 22 -3.85 -41.15 24.58
CA PHE A 22 -4.97 -41.05 23.64
C PHE A 22 -6.02 -40.02 24.09
N VAL A 23 -6.36 -39.97 25.38
CA VAL A 23 -7.27 -38.96 25.93
C VAL A 23 -6.67 -37.56 25.88
N PHE A 24 -5.38 -37.40 26.21
CA PHE A 24 -4.68 -36.12 26.11
C PHE A 24 -4.60 -35.63 24.66
N SER A 25 -4.34 -36.52 23.69
CA SER A 25 -4.30 -36.15 22.27
C SER A 25 -5.68 -35.75 21.73
N ILE A 26 -6.76 -36.45 22.13
CA ILE A 26 -8.13 -36.01 21.82
C ILE A 26 -8.43 -34.64 22.45
N PHE A 27 -8.03 -34.42 23.72
CA PHE A 27 -8.27 -33.16 24.39
C PHE A 27 -7.49 -32.00 23.76
N SER A 28 -6.23 -32.22 23.37
CA SER A 28 -5.43 -31.25 22.61
C SER A 28 -6.04 -30.95 21.23
N LEU A 29 -6.56 -31.95 20.53
CA LEU A 29 -7.29 -31.76 19.27
C LEU A 29 -8.57 -30.94 19.47
N LEU A 30 -9.35 -31.24 20.52
CA LEU A 30 -10.57 -30.50 20.85
C LEU A 30 -10.27 -29.04 21.20
N LEU A 31 -9.24 -28.78 22.01
CA LEU A 31 -8.79 -27.41 22.33
C LEU A 31 -8.36 -26.67 21.06
N SER A 32 -7.58 -27.31 20.19
CA SER A 32 -7.17 -26.71 18.91
C SER A 32 -8.36 -26.38 18.00
N CYS A 33 -9.39 -27.22 18.00
CA CYS A 33 -10.62 -26.97 17.25
C CYS A 33 -11.44 -25.81 17.80
N ILE A 34 -11.47 -25.64 19.13
CA ILE A 34 -12.14 -24.51 19.79
C ILE A 34 -11.40 -23.20 19.48
N ASP A 35 -10.08 -23.19 19.59
CA ASP A 35 -9.26 -22.02 19.25
C ASP A 35 -9.45 -21.63 17.77
N LEU A 36 -9.40 -22.59 16.85
CA LEU A 36 -9.63 -22.36 15.41
C LEU A 36 -11.02 -21.79 15.10
N ARG A 37 -12.08 -22.26 15.78
CA ARG A 37 -13.43 -21.71 15.63
C ARG A 37 -13.51 -20.29 16.16
N SER A 38 -12.95 -20.06 17.34
CA SER A 38 -12.91 -18.73 17.95
C SER A 38 -12.20 -17.70 17.07
N ASP A 39 -11.13 -18.11 16.39
CA ASP A 39 -10.38 -17.26 15.46
C ASP A 39 -11.16 -16.98 14.18
N LYS A 40 -11.90 -17.95 13.66
CA LYS A 40 -12.79 -17.73 12.49
C LYS A 40 -13.92 -16.76 12.81
N ASP A 41 -14.61 -16.96 13.91
CA ASP A 41 -15.71 -16.10 14.35
C ASP A 41 -15.20 -14.67 14.61
N LEU A 42 -14.02 -14.55 15.22
CA LEU A 42 -13.36 -13.26 15.44
C LEU A 42 -12.99 -12.57 14.13
N LYS A 43 -12.41 -13.32 13.17
CA LYS A 43 -12.09 -12.76 11.86
C LYS A 43 -13.33 -12.26 11.12
N GLU A 44 -14.41 -13.02 11.14
CA GLU A 44 -15.66 -12.59 10.51
C GLU A 44 -16.23 -11.33 11.19
N LYS A 45 -16.25 -11.30 12.52
CA LYS A 45 -16.70 -10.13 13.28
C LYS A 45 -15.89 -8.88 12.94
N GLU A 46 -14.57 -9.00 12.90
CA GLU A 46 -13.69 -7.87 12.60
C GLU A 46 -13.77 -7.45 11.12
N PHE A 47 -13.94 -8.38 10.18
CA PHE A 47 -14.20 -8.02 8.78
C PHE A 47 -15.48 -7.19 8.69
N ASN A 48 -16.57 -7.65 9.32
CA ASN A 48 -17.85 -6.93 9.33
C ASN A 48 -17.69 -5.52 9.92
N ARG A 49 -16.90 -5.38 10.98
CA ARG A 49 -16.61 -4.09 11.59
C ARG A 49 -15.84 -3.17 10.63
N ILE A 50 -14.77 -3.68 10.00
CA ILE A 50 -13.98 -2.93 9.01
C ILE A 50 -14.87 -2.50 7.84
N HIS A 51 -15.64 -3.43 7.27
CA HIS A 51 -16.59 -3.16 6.20
C HIS A 51 -17.59 -2.08 6.59
N ASN A 52 -18.28 -2.23 7.72
CA ASN A 52 -19.29 -1.28 8.17
C ASN A 52 -18.69 0.10 8.39
N PHE A 53 -17.48 0.17 8.97
CA PHE A 53 -16.76 1.42 9.17
C PHE A 53 -16.47 2.13 7.85
N PHE A 54 -15.84 1.46 6.87
CA PHE A 54 -15.53 2.09 5.59
C PHE A 54 -16.78 2.42 4.77
N LYS A 55 -17.83 1.60 4.89
CA LYS A 55 -19.11 1.90 4.28
C LYS A 55 -19.75 3.16 4.89
N SER A 56 -19.85 3.26 6.21
CA SER A 56 -20.51 4.39 6.87
C SER A 56 -19.69 5.68 6.79
N GLU A 57 -18.38 5.59 6.98
CA GLU A 57 -17.51 6.76 7.04
C GLU A 57 -17.06 7.23 5.66
N TYR A 58 -16.81 6.32 4.73
CA TYR A 58 -16.20 6.64 3.43
C TYR A 58 -17.09 6.30 2.23
N ASN A 59 -18.30 5.74 2.43
CA ASN A 59 -19.10 5.17 1.34
C ASN A 59 -18.31 4.16 0.49
N LEU A 60 -17.29 3.52 1.07
CA LEU A 60 -16.44 2.54 0.40
C LEU A 60 -16.87 1.14 0.84
N ILE A 61 -17.31 0.33 -0.11
CA ILE A 61 -17.77 -1.03 0.13
C ILE A 61 -16.63 -2.01 -0.16
N LEU A 62 -16.27 -2.77 0.88
CA LEU A 62 -15.32 -3.88 0.80
C LEU A 62 -16.08 -5.19 0.69
N SER A 63 -16.03 -5.84 -0.46
CA SER A 63 -16.74 -7.10 -0.71
C SER A 63 -16.10 -8.28 0.04
N LYS A 64 -16.92 -9.08 0.73
CA LYS A 64 -16.48 -10.37 1.31
C LYS A 64 -16.11 -11.39 0.23
N GLU A 65 -16.54 -11.20 -1.02
CA GLU A 65 -16.21 -12.12 -2.12
C GLU A 65 -14.78 -11.88 -2.61
N ASP A 66 -14.30 -10.64 -2.52
CA ASP A 66 -13.01 -10.20 -3.04
C ASP A 66 -11.92 -10.12 -1.98
N PHE A 67 -12.29 -9.90 -0.72
CA PHE A 67 -11.35 -9.68 0.37
C PHE A 67 -11.56 -10.65 1.54
N ASP A 68 -10.48 -10.88 2.27
CA ASP A 68 -10.42 -11.65 3.51
C ASP A 68 -9.57 -10.88 4.54
N ILE A 69 -9.57 -11.30 5.81
CA ILE A 69 -8.62 -10.78 6.79
C ILE A 69 -7.70 -11.86 7.34
N ASN A 70 -6.42 -11.54 7.39
CA ASN A 70 -5.49 -12.24 8.24
C ASN A 70 -5.54 -11.68 9.67
N MET A 71 -5.18 -12.52 10.64
CA MET A 71 -5.05 -12.10 12.03
C MET A 71 -3.65 -12.45 12.48
N GLU A 72 -2.89 -11.42 12.85
CA GLU A 72 -1.57 -11.57 13.44
C GLU A 72 -1.63 -11.32 14.94
N VAL A 73 -0.96 -12.18 15.69
CA VAL A 73 -0.86 -12.10 17.14
C VAL A 73 0.53 -11.57 17.47
N TYR A 74 0.60 -10.43 18.13
CA TYR A 74 1.86 -9.87 18.61
C TYR A 74 1.86 -9.77 20.14
N TYR A 75 3.06 -9.91 20.70
CA TYR A 75 3.28 -9.89 22.14
C TYR A 75 3.96 -8.59 22.51
N LYS A 76 3.26 -7.73 23.26
CA LYS A 76 3.88 -6.62 24.00
C LYS A 76 4.27 -7.14 25.40
N PRO A 77 5.25 -6.53 26.09
CA PRO A 77 5.76 -7.01 27.38
C PRO A 77 4.69 -7.31 28.44
N PHE A 78 3.51 -6.69 28.34
CA PHE A 78 2.40 -6.85 29.29
C PHE A 78 1.02 -7.07 28.64
N SER A 79 0.95 -7.29 27.33
CA SER A 79 -0.33 -7.54 26.66
C SER A 79 -0.19 -8.34 25.36
N LYS A 80 -1.23 -9.13 25.07
CA LYS A 80 -1.41 -9.78 23.76
C LYS A 80 -2.21 -8.82 22.88
N GLY A 81 -1.59 -8.32 21.83
CA GLY A 81 -2.28 -7.55 20.80
C GLY A 81 -2.65 -8.44 19.62
N ARG A 82 -3.66 -8.02 18.85
CA ARG A 82 -4.04 -8.64 17.58
C ARG A 82 -4.09 -7.55 16.52
N ALA A 83 -3.47 -7.80 15.38
CA ALA A 83 -3.59 -7.00 14.18
C ALA A 83 -4.50 -7.74 13.18
N PHE A 84 -5.33 -6.98 12.46
CA PHE A 84 -6.26 -7.52 11.46
C PHE A 84 -5.90 -6.91 10.12
N LEU A 85 -5.46 -7.76 9.21
CA LEU A 85 -4.80 -7.37 7.97
C LEU A 85 -5.70 -7.74 6.81
N LEU A 86 -6.31 -6.75 6.14
CA LEU A 86 -7.11 -7.02 4.94
C LEU A 86 -6.17 -7.50 3.83
N LYS A 87 -6.59 -8.55 3.15
CA LYS A 87 -5.89 -9.10 1.99
C LYS A 87 -6.88 -9.44 0.89
N PRO A 88 -6.46 -9.39 -0.39
CA PRO A 88 -7.29 -9.88 -1.47
C PRO A 88 -7.37 -11.41 -1.41
N LYS A 89 -8.55 -11.97 -1.72
CA LYS A 89 -8.74 -13.42 -1.84
C LYS A 89 -8.04 -13.99 -3.07
N LYS A 90 -7.99 -13.20 -4.14
CA LYS A 90 -7.20 -13.49 -5.33
C LYS A 90 -5.92 -12.66 -5.29
N SER A 91 -4.77 -13.30 -5.29
CA SER A 91 -3.47 -12.61 -5.30
C SER A 91 -3.37 -11.64 -6.47
N ILE A 92 -2.88 -10.45 -6.16
CA ILE A 92 -2.54 -9.42 -7.14
C ILE A 92 -1.21 -9.81 -7.77
N GLU A 93 -1.20 -9.99 -9.08
CA GLU A 93 0.00 -10.31 -9.85
C GLU A 93 0.27 -9.21 -10.86
N TYR A 94 1.51 -8.71 -10.92
CA TYR A 94 1.91 -7.73 -11.92
C TYR A 94 2.44 -8.38 -13.19
N LYS A 95 1.97 -7.90 -14.35
CA LYS A 95 2.43 -8.35 -15.67
C LYS A 95 3.94 -8.14 -15.86
N SER A 96 4.43 -6.95 -15.48
CA SER A 96 5.84 -6.61 -15.67
C SER A 96 6.73 -7.29 -14.62
N LYS A 97 7.90 -7.75 -15.05
CA LYS A 97 8.96 -8.20 -14.14
C LYS A 97 9.48 -7.09 -13.23
N TYR A 98 9.39 -5.82 -13.65
CA TYR A 98 9.87 -4.68 -12.88
C TYR A 98 9.06 -4.43 -11.60
N PHE A 99 7.86 -5.01 -11.48
CA PHE A 99 6.98 -4.83 -10.32
C PHE A 99 6.88 -6.07 -9.42
N LYS A 100 7.55 -7.18 -9.76
CA LYS A 100 7.36 -8.45 -9.04
C LYS A 100 7.92 -8.46 -7.61
N ASN A 101 9.00 -7.71 -7.37
CA ASN A 101 9.70 -7.68 -6.08
C ASN A 101 9.35 -6.42 -5.26
N ILE A 102 8.15 -5.88 -5.44
CA ILE A 102 7.67 -4.79 -4.58
C ILE A 102 7.31 -5.42 -3.23
N THR A 103 8.11 -5.19 -2.20
CA THR A 103 7.91 -5.76 -0.86
C THR A 103 6.48 -5.55 -0.34
N ASN A 104 5.91 -4.37 -0.60
CA ASN A 104 4.54 -4.06 -0.20
C ASN A 104 3.48 -4.93 -0.90
N LEU A 105 3.73 -5.44 -2.11
CA LEU A 105 2.80 -6.32 -2.82
C LEU A 105 2.72 -7.70 -2.17
N GLU A 106 3.87 -8.26 -1.79
CA GLU A 106 3.94 -9.54 -1.10
C GLU A 106 3.20 -9.45 0.24
N TRP A 107 3.47 -8.41 1.02
CA TRP A 107 2.80 -8.10 2.27
C TRP A 107 1.28 -7.96 2.13
N VAL A 108 0.79 -7.24 1.11
CA VAL A 108 -0.64 -7.08 0.83
C VAL A 108 -1.30 -8.40 0.46
N ASN A 109 -0.67 -9.19 -0.41
CA ASN A 109 -1.20 -10.49 -0.85
C ASN A 109 -1.26 -11.51 0.28
N GLU A 110 -0.24 -11.55 1.14
CA GLU A 110 -0.19 -12.46 2.28
C GLU A 110 -1.02 -11.98 3.46
N GLY A 111 -1.33 -10.68 3.50
CA GLY A 111 -1.87 -10.00 4.67
C GLY A 111 -0.88 -10.09 5.81
N LYS A 112 0.32 -9.53 5.62
CA LYS A 112 1.42 -9.39 6.61
C LYS A 112 1.91 -7.96 6.63
N ASP A 113 2.39 -7.47 7.77
CA ASP A 113 3.01 -6.12 7.93
C ASP A 113 2.19 -4.94 7.34
N TRP A 114 0.89 -5.17 7.08
CA TRP A 114 -0.06 -4.29 6.44
C TRP A 114 -1.23 -4.05 7.39
N ASP A 115 -0.94 -3.45 8.56
CA ASP A 115 -1.95 -3.30 9.59
C ASP A 115 -3.02 -2.28 9.20
N LEU A 116 -4.21 -2.78 8.89
CA LEU A 116 -5.41 -1.99 8.70
C LEU A 116 -6.28 -1.94 9.95
N SER A 117 -5.81 -2.51 11.05
CA SER A 117 -6.59 -2.56 12.26
C SER A 117 -6.96 -1.14 12.70
N LEU A 118 -8.25 -0.95 12.98
CA LEU A 118 -8.84 0.33 13.36
C LEU A 118 -8.42 0.73 14.80
N TRP A 119 -7.18 0.46 15.22
CA TRP A 119 -6.74 0.56 16.62
C TRP A 119 -5.54 1.47 16.83
N ASN A 120 -4.77 1.77 15.79
CA ASN A 120 -3.79 2.85 15.87
C ASN A 120 -4.52 4.15 15.53
N GLU A 121 -4.92 4.89 16.57
CA GLU A 121 -5.25 6.32 16.47
C GLU A 121 -4.00 7.15 16.17
N GLU A 122 -3.22 6.73 15.17
CA GLU A 122 -2.18 7.59 14.64
C GLU A 122 -2.88 8.70 13.88
N THR A 123 -2.73 9.92 14.39
CA THR A 123 -2.98 11.13 13.63
C THR A 123 -2.28 10.98 12.30
N MET A 124 -3.08 10.81 11.27
CA MET A 124 -2.73 10.79 9.86
C MET A 124 -1.46 11.60 9.57
N ARG A 125 -0.48 11.04 8.87
CA ARG A 125 0.52 11.82 8.11
C ARG A 125 0.11 11.71 6.64
N ILE A 126 -0.85 12.52 6.20
CA ILE A 126 -1.16 12.68 4.76
C ILE A 126 -0.25 13.76 4.16
N PHE A 127 0.50 14.47 4.99
CA PHE A 127 1.32 15.59 4.56
C PHE A 127 2.78 15.26 4.82
N THR A 128 3.58 15.22 3.73
CA THR A 128 5.04 15.14 3.80
C THR A 128 5.63 16.36 4.53
N PHE A 129 4.97 17.51 4.37
CA PHE A 129 5.29 18.81 4.96
C PHE A 129 4.24 19.26 5.97
N PRO A 130 4.55 20.20 6.88
CA PRO A 130 3.53 20.83 7.72
C PRO A 130 2.43 21.51 6.89
N LEU A 131 1.23 21.58 7.43
CA LEU A 131 0.11 22.31 6.84
C LEU A 131 0.10 23.76 7.37
N GLU A 132 -0.18 24.73 6.51
CA GLU A 132 -0.48 26.10 6.94
C GLU A 132 -1.72 26.10 7.86
N ASN A 133 -1.63 26.76 9.03
CA ASN A 133 -2.68 26.72 10.05
C ASN A 133 -3.09 25.28 10.40
N ASP A 134 -2.13 24.46 10.83
CA ASP A 134 -2.34 23.03 11.13
C ASP A 134 -3.45 22.77 12.16
N ASP A 135 -3.79 23.76 13.00
CA ASP A 135 -4.95 23.73 13.90
C ASP A 135 -6.28 23.51 13.15
N LYS A 136 -6.38 23.98 11.90
CA LYS A 136 -7.55 23.84 11.03
C LYS A 136 -7.58 22.52 10.26
N ARG A 137 -6.59 21.66 10.42
CA ARG A 137 -6.53 20.37 9.73
C ARG A 137 -7.78 19.50 9.95
N SER A 138 -8.35 19.58 11.15
CA SER A 138 -9.56 18.84 11.54
C SER A 138 -10.83 19.33 10.81
N GLU A 139 -10.76 20.46 10.12
CA GLU A 139 -11.86 21.05 9.36
C GLU A 139 -11.83 20.64 7.86
N ILE A 140 -10.69 20.12 7.38
CA ILE A 140 -10.52 19.75 5.98
C ILE A 140 -11.48 18.60 5.62
N PRO A 141 -12.42 18.81 4.69
CA PRO A 141 -13.38 17.77 4.31
C PRO A 141 -12.67 16.50 3.86
N PHE A 142 -13.24 15.34 4.23
CA PHE A 142 -12.71 14.01 3.91
C PHE A 142 -11.40 13.65 4.63
N PHE A 143 -10.40 14.53 4.63
CA PHE A 143 -9.11 14.26 5.28
C PHE A 143 -9.20 14.32 6.81
N ASN A 144 -10.18 15.01 7.37
CA ASN A 144 -10.46 15.00 8.80
C ASN A 144 -11.09 13.71 9.35
N LYS A 145 -11.49 12.77 8.48
CA LYS A 145 -12.11 11.51 8.89
C LYS A 145 -11.12 10.60 9.61
N LYS A 146 -11.61 9.81 10.57
CA LYS A 146 -10.81 8.79 11.27
C LYS A 146 -10.33 7.71 10.30
N TYR A 147 -9.12 7.21 10.51
CA TYR A 147 -8.51 6.13 9.69
C TYR A 147 -8.42 6.43 8.19
N SER A 148 -8.29 7.70 7.83
CA SER A 148 -8.08 8.18 6.46
C SER A 148 -6.78 7.63 5.85
N TYR A 149 -5.74 7.44 6.66
CA TYR A 149 -4.53 6.73 6.23
C TYR A 149 -4.84 5.31 5.73
N ASN A 150 -5.65 4.56 6.46
CA ASN A 150 -6.11 3.23 6.07
C ASN A 150 -6.93 3.28 4.78
N PHE A 151 -7.80 4.29 4.62
CA PHE A 151 -8.54 4.51 3.38
C PHE A 151 -7.59 4.64 2.17
N PHE A 152 -6.58 5.53 2.24
CA PHE A 152 -5.64 5.75 1.14
C PHE A 152 -4.81 4.52 0.82
N LYS A 153 -4.36 3.82 1.86
CA LYS A 153 -3.70 2.52 1.75
C LYS A 153 -4.56 1.49 1.01
N ILE A 154 -5.83 1.36 1.38
CA ILE A 154 -6.76 0.42 0.75
C ILE A 154 -6.92 0.75 -0.74
N ILE A 155 -7.25 2.01 -1.07
CA ILE A 155 -7.49 2.38 -2.47
C ILE A 155 -6.22 2.32 -3.33
N ASP A 156 -5.04 2.57 -2.76
CA ASP A 156 -3.76 2.44 -3.46
C ASP A 156 -3.48 0.96 -3.81
N TYR A 157 -3.28 0.12 -2.80
CA TYR A 157 -2.72 -1.21 -3.03
C TYR A 157 -3.73 -2.26 -3.50
N LEU A 158 -5.00 -2.10 -3.15
CA LEU A 158 -6.05 -3.06 -3.55
C LEU A 158 -6.83 -2.58 -4.78
N GLY A 159 -6.55 -1.37 -5.28
CA GLY A 159 -7.32 -0.72 -6.33
C GLY A 159 -6.46 -0.06 -7.40
N LEU A 160 -6.11 1.21 -7.16
CA LEU A 160 -5.50 2.11 -8.13
C LEU A 160 -4.15 1.59 -8.66
N ARG A 161 -3.22 1.19 -7.79
CA ARG A 161 -1.90 0.71 -8.22
C ARG A 161 -1.98 -0.60 -9.00
N PRO A 162 -2.74 -1.63 -8.55
CA PRO A 162 -3.09 -2.77 -9.40
C PRO A 162 -3.58 -2.38 -10.79
N TYR A 163 -4.58 -1.49 -10.85
CA TYR A 163 -5.15 -1.04 -12.12
C TYR A 163 -4.09 -0.37 -13.01
N ILE A 164 -3.29 0.54 -12.48
CA ILE A 164 -2.30 1.25 -13.30
C ILE A 164 -1.23 0.30 -13.82
N LEU A 165 -0.61 -0.46 -12.92
CA LEU A 165 0.55 -1.29 -13.24
C LEU A 165 0.20 -2.52 -14.08
N ASN A 166 -1.07 -2.93 -14.15
CA ASN A 166 -1.52 -4.07 -14.97
C ASN A 166 -2.37 -3.71 -16.18
N ASN A 167 -3.10 -2.61 -16.12
CA ASN A 167 -4.09 -2.27 -17.14
C ASN A 167 -3.68 -1.00 -17.87
N LEU A 168 -3.60 0.14 -17.18
CA LEU A 168 -3.45 1.45 -17.83
C LEU A 168 -2.16 1.57 -18.63
N ILE A 169 -1.01 1.17 -18.06
CA ILE A 169 0.28 1.31 -18.75
C ILE A 169 0.39 0.41 -19.99
N TYR A 170 -0.46 -0.62 -20.10
CA TYR A 170 -0.51 -1.52 -21.25
C TYR A 170 -1.65 -1.19 -22.23
N ASP A 171 -2.47 -0.17 -21.96
CA ASP A 171 -3.60 0.20 -22.81
C ASP A 171 -3.13 1.04 -24.02
N LYS A 172 -2.91 0.35 -25.14
CA LYS A 172 -2.50 0.96 -26.42
C LYS A 172 -3.55 1.94 -26.97
N SER A 173 -4.83 1.77 -26.63
CA SER A 173 -5.89 2.71 -27.05
C SER A 173 -5.77 4.07 -26.35
N LYS A 174 -5.07 4.12 -25.21
CA LYS A 174 -4.77 5.33 -24.44
C LYS A 174 -3.39 5.91 -24.79
N GLY A 175 -2.70 5.33 -25.77
CA GLY A 175 -1.34 5.73 -26.16
C GLY A 175 -0.24 5.15 -25.27
N ASN A 176 -0.53 4.08 -24.52
CA ASN A 176 0.44 3.42 -23.65
C ASN A 176 0.90 2.08 -24.23
N ASP A 177 2.22 1.88 -24.30
CA ASP A 177 2.84 0.63 -24.77
C ASP A 177 4.02 0.28 -23.86
N PHE A 178 3.70 -0.14 -22.63
CA PHE A 178 4.73 -0.48 -21.65
C PHE A 178 5.62 -1.66 -22.10
N GLU A 179 5.14 -2.56 -22.97
CA GLU A 179 5.98 -3.62 -23.55
C GLU A 179 7.17 -3.05 -24.34
N LYS A 180 7.03 -1.88 -24.96
CA LYS A 180 8.13 -1.17 -25.62
C LYS A 180 9.08 -0.53 -24.64
N ILE A 181 8.55 -0.02 -23.52
CA ILE A 181 9.34 0.56 -22.43
C ILE A 181 10.18 -0.54 -21.76
N GLU A 182 9.58 -1.70 -21.50
CA GLU A 182 10.30 -2.87 -20.97
C GLU A 182 11.46 -3.27 -21.90
N LYS A 183 11.25 -3.33 -23.22
CA LYS A 183 12.35 -3.61 -24.18
C LYS A 183 13.46 -2.56 -24.18
N ILE A 184 13.17 -1.33 -23.79
CA ILE A 184 14.18 -0.29 -23.61
C ILE A 184 14.92 -0.53 -22.30
N PHE A 185 14.20 -0.77 -21.21
CA PHE A 185 14.77 -1.03 -19.89
C PHE A 185 15.60 -2.32 -19.86
N ASP A 186 15.22 -3.36 -20.62
CA ASP A 186 15.91 -4.64 -20.73
C ASP A 186 17.36 -4.54 -21.24
N LYS A 187 17.70 -3.42 -21.88
CA LYS A 187 19.06 -3.13 -22.35
C LYS A 187 20.00 -2.73 -21.21
N TYR A 188 19.46 -2.43 -20.04
CA TYR A 188 20.18 -2.02 -18.86
C TYR A 188 19.96 -3.09 -17.78
N ARG A 189 21.06 -3.54 -17.16
CA ARG A 189 20.96 -4.38 -15.96
C ARG A 189 20.45 -3.51 -14.81
N ASP A 190 19.76 -4.11 -13.85
CA ASP A 190 19.47 -3.48 -12.55
C ASP A 190 18.60 -2.20 -12.57
N ILE A 191 17.75 -2.03 -13.58
CA ILE A 191 16.63 -1.10 -13.45
C ILE A 191 15.63 -1.66 -12.43
N GLY A 192 15.35 -0.89 -11.39
CA GLY A 192 14.41 -1.24 -10.32
C GLY A 192 13.22 -0.30 -10.30
N TYR A 193 12.07 -0.78 -9.82
CA TYR A 193 10.92 0.08 -9.53
C TYR A 193 10.91 0.41 -8.03
N SER A 194 10.64 1.68 -7.73
CA SER A 194 10.59 2.21 -6.37
C SER A 194 9.14 2.52 -5.98
N ALA A 195 8.64 1.83 -4.95
CA ALA A 195 7.25 1.89 -4.49
C ALA A 195 7.15 2.41 -3.04
N ILE A 196 7.70 3.60 -2.76
CA ILE A 196 8.06 3.94 -1.38
C ILE A 196 6.97 4.72 -0.62
N ASN A 197 6.05 5.45 -1.28
CA ASN A 197 5.03 6.25 -0.58
C ASN A 197 3.59 5.94 -1.02
N ASN A 198 2.70 5.82 -0.03
CA ASN A 198 1.30 5.40 -0.13
C ASN A 198 0.31 6.39 0.49
N GLN A 199 0.75 7.62 0.71
CA GLN A 199 -0.07 8.69 1.24
C GLN A 199 -0.85 9.38 0.11
N TRP A 200 -1.72 10.33 0.41
CA TRP A 200 -2.11 11.29 -0.63
C TRP A 200 -1.11 12.43 -0.60
N GLU A 201 -0.70 12.94 -1.76
CA GLU A 201 0.22 14.07 -1.82
C GLU A 201 -0.17 15.01 -2.95
N CYS A 202 0.04 16.31 -2.74
CA CYS A 202 -0.05 17.31 -3.79
C CYS A 202 1.22 18.13 -3.84
N GLY A 203 1.42 18.86 -4.93
CA GLY A 203 2.52 19.79 -5.05
C GLY A 203 3.04 19.85 -6.47
N PHE A 204 4.21 20.45 -6.62
CA PHE A 204 4.91 20.43 -7.90
C PHE A 204 6.36 20.09 -7.69
N TRP A 205 6.75 18.95 -8.24
CA TRP A 205 8.13 18.52 -8.26
C TRP A 205 8.86 19.26 -9.40
N ASP A 206 9.48 20.39 -9.05
CA ASP A 206 10.43 21.07 -9.93
C ASP A 206 11.80 20.38 -9.85
N LEU A 207 11.90 19.19 -10.46
CA LEU A 207 13.09 18.33 -10.42
C LEU A 207 14.33 18.94 -11.09
N ASP A 208 14.18 20.07 -11.79
CA ASP A 208 15.30 20.82 -12.37
C ASP A 208 16.04 21.69 -11.32
N LYS A 209 15.45 21.94 -10.16
CA LYS A 209 16.10 22.60 -9.01
C LYS A 209 16.76 21.54 -8.12
N ASN A 210 18.01 21.20 -8.46
CA ASN A 210 18.89 20.23 -7.80
C ASN A 210 19.07 20.42 -6.26
N GLU A 211 18.10 20.06 -5.41
CA GLU A 211 18.35 19.96 -3.97
C GLU A 211 17.68 18.73 -3.34
N ASN A 212 18.50 17.75 -2.95
CA ASN A 212 18.24 16.67 -1.99
C ASN A 212 16.83 16.08 -1.98
N ILE A 213 16.44 15.46 -3.08
CA ILE A 213 15.19 14.71 -3.15
C ILE A 213 15.48 13.23 -2.86
N GLU A 214 15.81 12.93 -1.60
CA GLU A 214 15.38 11.65 -1.00
C GLU A 214 13.88 11.69 -0.67
N LYS A 215 13.15 12.74 -1.09
CA LYS A 215 11.70 12.83 -0.95
C LYS A 215 11.08 11.65 -1.70
N THR A 216 10.13 10.99 -1.07
CA THR A 216 9.42 9.84 -1.63
C THR A 216 8.11 10.35 -2.24
N VAL A 217 7.97 10.32 -3.58
CA VAL A 217 6.71 10.72 -4.23
C VAL A 217 5.61 9.73 -3.87
N SER A 218 4.46 10.22 -3.43
CA SER A 218 3.31 9.34 -3.29
C SER A 218 2.78 8.82 -4.63
N PHE A 219 2.19 7.62 -4.63
CA PHE A 219 1.51 7.10 -5.81
C PHE A 219 0.19 7.82 -6.11
N ILE A 220 -0.51 8.27 -5.06
CA ILE A 220 -1.71 9.11 -5.18
C ILE A 220 -1.26 10.57 -5.12
N TYR A 221 -0.70 11.04 -6.23
CA TYR A 221 -0.08 12.35 -6.35
C TYR A 221 -0.90 13.32 -7.21
N VAL A 222 -0.99 14.58 -6.78
CA VAL A 222 -1.67 15.65 -7.50
C VAL A 222 -0.66 16.72 -7.91
N GLN A 223 -0.60 16.98 -9.21
CA GLN A 223 0.24 18.06 -9.75
C GLN A 223 -0.41 19.43 -9.58
N ASP A 224 0.01 20.15 -8.54
CA ASP A 224 -0.47 21.50 -8.25
C ASP A 224 0.61 22.34 -7.55
N ARG A 225 1.18 23.30 -8.29
CA ARG A 225 2.19 24.24 -7.76
C ARG A 225 1.69 25.05 -6.59
N LYS A 226 0.38 25.34 -6.53
CA LYS A 226 -0.20 26.16 -5.46
C LYS A 226 -0.33 25.38 -4.16
N CYS A 227 -0.24 24.05 -4.20
CA CYS A 227 -0.38 23.23 -3.02
C CYS A 227 0.78 23.41 -2.04
N ILE A 228 1.96 23.83 -2.51
CA ILE A 228 3.12 24.13 -1.67
C ILE A 228 3.34 25.64 -1.61
N ILE A 229 3.44 26.17 -0.40
CA ILE A 229 3.79 27.56 -0.15
C ILE A 229 5.31 27.67 -0.13
N GLU A 230 5.87 28.34 -1.14
CA GLU A 230 7.29 28.68 -1.18
C GLU A 230 7.51 29.99 -0.41
N GLU A 231 8.15 29.94 0.76
CA GLU A 231 8.55 31.14 1.50
C GLU A 231 9.70 31.86 0.75
N LYS A 232 9.71 33.21 0.79
CA LYS A 232 10.67 34.05 0.03
C LYS A 232 12.16 33.83 0.37
N ASN A 233 12.46 33.17 1.49
CA ASN A 233 13.80 32.76 1.91
C ASN A 233 13.73 31.32 2.44
N PRO A 234 13.64 30.32 1.56
CA PRO A 234 13.41 28.94 1.98
C PRO A 234 14.64 28.41 2.72
N LYS A 235 14.45 28.00 3.97
CA LYS A 235 15.27 26.92 4.53
C LYS A 235 14.70 25.59 4.01
N PRO A 236 15.50 24.53 3.87
CA PRO A 236 15.06 23.22 3.37
C PRO A 236 13.82 22.64 4.09
N ASP A 237 13.56 23.08 5.32
CA ASP A 237 12.48 22.60 6.19
C ASP A 237 11.25 23.53 6.27
N ASN A 238 11.17 24.57 5.43
CA ASN A 238 10.10 25.59 5.49
C ASN A 238 8.98 25.40 4.46
N GLU A 239 9.01 24.34 3.64
CA GLU A 239 7.89 24.02 2.75
C GLU A 239 6.64 23.69 3.59
N LYS A 240 5.49 24.25 3.21
CA LYS A 240 4.19 23.98 3.84
C LYS A 240 3.13 23.74 2.80
N TYR A 241 2.14 22.92 3.14
CA TYR A 241 0.93 22.83 2.33
C TYR A 241 0.05 24.06 2.51
N SER A 242 -0.50 24.56 1.40
CA SER A 242 -1.59 25.55 1.44
C SER A 242 -2.88 24.91 1.94
N LEU A 243 -3.45 25.46 3.01
CA LEU A 243 -4.74 25.00 3.55
C LEU A 243 -5.84 25.08 2.51
N GLU A 244 -5.93 26.21 1.79
CA GLU A 244 -6.95 26.45 0.76
C GLU A 244 -6.92 25.39 -0.36
N GLU A 245 -5.72 25.09 -0.88
CA GLU A 245 -5.59 24.12 -1.96
C GLU A 245 -5.84 22.69 -1.48
N VAL A 246 -5.37 22.33 -0.28
CA VAL A 246 -5.66 21.01 0.32
C VAL A 246 -7.16 20.84 0.60
N GLU A 247 -7.85 21.88 1.09
CA GLU A 247 -9.30 21.84 1.31
C GLU A 247 -10.08 21.57 0.03
N LYS A 248 -9.66 22.16 -1.09
CA LYS A 248 -10.25 21.91 -2.42
C LYS A 248 -10.14 20.44 -2.80
N TYR A 249 -8.99 19.79 -2.54
CA TYR A 249 -8.85 18.35 -2.77
C TYR A 249 -9.68 17.51 -1.79
N GLY A 250 -9.73 17.89 -0.52
CA GLY A 250 -10.62 17.26 0.45
C GLY A 250 -12.10 17.31 0.03
N LYS A 251 -12.55 18.45 -0.53
CA LYS A 251 -13.90 18.61 -1.11
C LYS A 251 -14.14 17.68 -2.30
N LYS A 252 -13.16 17.53 -3.20
CA LYS A 252 -13.24 16.58 -4.33
C LYS A 252 -13.38 15.14 -3.86
N PHE A 253 -12.56 14.69 -2.91
CA PHE A 253 -12.70 13.34 -2.37
C PHE A 253 -14.06 13.13 -1.70
N LYS A 254 -14.54 14.13 -0.93
CA LYS A 254 -15.88 14.09 -0.33
C LYS A 254 -16.99 13.97 -1.38
N GLU A 255 -16.88 14.70 -2.49
CA GLU A 255 -17.84 14.66 -3.59
C GLU A 255 -17.79 13.31 -4.32
N TYR A 256 -16.60 12.82 -4.67
CA TYR A 256 -16.43 11.55 -5.37
C TYR A 256 -17.01 10.37 -4.57
N PHE A 257 -16.77 10.35 -3.26
CA PHE A 257 -17.27 9.36 -2.32
C PHE A 257 -18.56 9.81 -1.61
N SER A 258 -19.33 10.73 -2.20
CA SER A 258 -20.69 11.04 -1.71
C SER A 258 -21.69 9.93 -2.02
N GLN A 259 -21.35 9.05 -2.97
CA GLN A 259 -22.11 7.88 -3.35
C GLN A 259 -21.36 6.61 -2.92
N GLU A 260 -22.12 5.55 -2.65
CA GLU A 260 -21.55 4.22 -2.35
C GLU A 260 -20.74 3.69 -3.54
N ARG A 261 -19.51 3.23 -3.27
CA ARG A 261 -18.62 2.65 -4.28
C ARG A 261 -18.05 1.34 -3.79
N TYR A 262 -18.23 0.30 -4.59
CA TYR A 262 -17.58 -0.99 -4.43
C TYR A 262 -16.13 -0.87 -4.90
N LEU A 263 -15.16 -1.18 -4.03
CA LEU A 263 -13.74 -0.99 -4.31
C LEU A 263 -13.31 -1.67 -5.62
N GLU A 264 -13.80 -2.88 -5.86
CA GLU A 264 -13.51 -3.70 -7.04
C GLU A 264 -14.16 -3.18 -8.34
N LYS A 265 -15.13 -2.26 -8.23
CA LYS A 265 -15.90 -1.70 -9.36
C LYS A 265 -15.62 -0.22 -9.61
N ILE A 266 -14.71 0.39 -8.85
CA ILE A 266 -14.31 1.78 -9.11
C ILE A 266 -13.69 1.86 -10.50
N ASP A 267 -14.21 2.78 -11.33
CA ASP A 267 -13.51 3.20 -12.54
C ASP A 267 -12.32 4.07 -12.13
N TRP A 268 -11.16 3.44 -12.02
CA TRP A 268 -9.94 4.10 -11.55
C TRP A 268 -9.46 5.21 -12.50
N LEU A 269 -9.81 5.16 -13.79
CA LEU A 269 -9.48 6.24 -14.71
C LEU A 269 -10.38 7.47 -14.48
N GLU A 270 -11.67 7.25 -14.25
CA GLU A 270 -12.62 8.28 -13.83
C GLU A 270 -12.20 8.89 -12.49
N PHE A 271 -11.87 8.05 -11.50
CA PHE A 271 -11.37 8.47 -10.19
C PHE A 271 -10.17 9.42 -10.30
N MET A 272 -9.15 9.04 -11.07
CA MET A 272 -7.94 9.87 -11.24
C MET A 272 -8.28 11.22 -11.88
N LYS A 273 -9.08 11.22 -12.96
CA LYS A 273 -9.46 12.44 -13.67
C LYS A 273 -10.27 13.39 -12.79
N PHE A 274 -11.22 12.86 -12.01
CA PHE A 274 -12.04 13.66 -11.11
C PHE A 274 -11.20 14.34 -10.02
N ASN A 275 -10.27 13.58 -9.42
CA ASN A 275 -9.45 14.03 -8.31
C ASN A 275 -8.13 14.72 -8.73
N ASN A 276 -7.89 14.90 -10.03
CA ASN A 276 -6.64 15.42 -10.61
C ASN A 276 -5.39 14.64 -10.18
N ILE A 277 -5.50 13.32 -10.05
CA ILE A 277 -4.40 12.45 -9.65
C ILE A 277 -3.59 12.08 -10.90
N THR A 278 -2.27 12.29 -10.83
CA THR A 278 -1.29 11.87 -11.83
C THR A 278 -0.21 11.04 -11.14
N PRO A 279 -0.32 9.71 -11.17
CA PRO A 279 0.64 8.83 -10.50
C PRO A 279 2.03 8.94 -11.10
N ILE A 280 3.04 8.87 -10.25
CA ILE A 280 4.45 8.94 -10.65
C ILE A 280 5.09 7.57 -10.42
N LEU A 281 5.53 6.96 -11.51
CA LEU A 281 6.22 5.68 -11.53
C LEU A 281 7.73 5.92 -11.50
N VAL A 282 8.35 5.72 -10.35
CA VAL A 282 9.78 5.97 -10.16
C VAL A 282 10.58 4.70 -10.44
N PHE A 283 11.55 4.79 -11.36
CA PHE A 283 12.49 3.72 -11.65
C PHE A 283 13.91 4.13 -11.29
N SER A 284 14.58 3.32 -10.48
CA SER A 284 16.00 3.48 -10.20
C SER A 284 16.83 2.99 -11.38
N LEU A 285 17.78 3.81 -11.79
CA LEU A 285 18.76 3.53 -12.81
C LEU A 285 20.05 3.00 -12.18
N PRO A 286 20.84 2.22 -12.94
CA PRO A 286 22.15 1.75 -12.50
C PRO A 286 23.10 2.90 -12.17
N GLU A 287 23.96 2.70 -11.15
CA GLU A 287 24.91 3.72 -10.68
C GLU A 287 25.90 4.20 -11.76
N ASN A 288 26.14 3.38 -12.79
CA ASN A 288 27.03 3.71 -13.89
C ASN A 288 26.38 4.59 -14.96
N LEU A 289 25.09 4.90 -14.88
CA LEU A 289 24.41 5.79 -15.82
C LEU A 289 24.50 7.25 -15.37
N THR A 290 24.78 8.14 -16.32
CA THR A 290 24.81 9.58 -16.12
C THR A 290 23.43 10.22 -16.30
N ARG A 291 23.28 11.50 -15.94
CA ARG A 291 22.09 12.29 -16.25
C ARG A 291 21.79 12.29 -17.75
N GLU A 292 22.81 12.43 -18.60
CA GLU A 292 22.64 12.39 -20.07
C GLU A 292 22.11 11.04 -20.57
N ASP A 293 22.55 9.93 -19.96
CA ASP A 293 22.04 8.60 -20.31
C ASP A 293 20.57 8.45 -19.93
N ALA A 294 20.21 8.95 -18.75
CA ALA A 294 18.83 9.01 -18.29
C ALA A 294 17.96 9.88 -19.21
N GLU A 295 18.44 11.02 -19.71
CA GLU A 295 17.72 11.84 -20.70
C GLU A 295 17.50 11.08 -22.02
N LYS A 296 18.52 10.36 -22.49
CA LYS A 296 18.41 9.50 -23.68
C LYS A 296 17.38 8.39 -23.47
N ILE A 297 17.34 7.77 -22.29
CA ILE A 297 16.32 6.75 -21.95
C ILE A 297 14.94 7.40 -21.91
N ARG A 298 14.78 8.51 -21.19
CA ARG A 298 13.54 9.27 -21.07
C ARG A 298 12.98 9.63 -22.44
N ASN A 299 13.80 10.19 -23.33
CA ASN A 299 13.38 10.56 -24.69
C ASN A 299 12.99 9.36 -25.56
N LYS A 300 13.49 8.16 -25.28
CA LYS A 300 13.03 6.93 -25.94
C LYS A 300 11.68 6.48 -25.40
N ILE A 301 11.47 6.52 -24.07
CA ILE A 301 10.26 6.01 -23.45
C ILE A 301 9.05 6.95 -23.59
N THR A 302 9.26 8.28 -23.68
CA THR A 302 8.17 9.29 -23.80
C THR A 302 7.28 9.11 -25.02
N LYS A 303 7.73 8.36 -26.02
CA LYS A 303 6.96 8.03 -27.22
C LYS A 303 5.96 6.88 -27.00
N TYR A 304 6.07 6.18 -25.87
CA TYR A 304 5.34 4.94 -25.59
C TYR A 304 4.43 5.05 -24.35
N TYR A 305 4.19 6.26 -23.83
CA TYR A 305 3.15 6.46 -22.82
C TYR A 305 2.52 7.85 -22.90
N ASN A 306 1.28 7.95 -22.46
CA ASN A 306 0.56 9.19 -22.32
C ASN A 306 0.90 9.86 -20.98
N LYS A 307 1.80 10.84 -21.03
CA LYS A 307 2.23 11.63 -19.87
C LYS A 307 1.11 12.40 -19.15
N LYS A 308 -0.09 12.48 -19.73
CA LYS A 308 -1.26 13.10 -19.08
C LYS A 308 -1.90 12.18 -18.04
N ASP A 309 -1.76 10.87 -18.19
CA ASP A 309 -2.43 9.88 -17.33
C ASP A 309 -1.53 9.42 -16.18
N PHE A 310 -0.22 9.34 -16.42
CA PHE A 310 0.80 9.04 -15.41
C PHE A 310 2.17 9.53 -15.90
N ILE A 311 3.12 9.59 -14.98
CA ILE A 311 4.50 10.01 -15.26
C ILE A 311 5.44 8.85 -14.96
N ILE A 312 6.48 8.72 -15.77
CA ILE A 312 7.62 7.86 -15.46
C ILE A 312 8.78 8.77 -15.10
N ALA A 313 9.28 8.64 -13.88
CA ALA A 313 10.46 9.33 -13.41
C ALA A 313 11.63 8.34 -13.32
N LEU A 314 12.80 8.75 -13.79
CA LEU A 314 14.04 8.01 -13.71
C LEU A 314 14.91 8.63 -12.62
N TYR A 315 15.25 7.84 -11.62
CA TYR A 315 16.12 8.19 -10.51
C TYR A 315 17.50 7.58 -10.74
N GLY A 316 18.57 8.36 -10.62
CA GLY A 316 19.92 7.81 -10.67
C GLY A 316 20.81 8.42 -9.59
N LYS A 317 21.85 7.67 -9.23
CA LYS A 317 22.90 8.12 -8.30
C LYS A 317 24.24 7.95 -9.00
N ASN A 318 24.95 9.05 -9.22
CA ASN A 318 26.26 9.04 -9.86
C ASN A 318 27.29 9.68 -8.92
N LYS A 319 28.49 9.10 -8.86
CA LYS A 319 29.56 9.58 -7.96
C LYS A 319 30.01 11.00 -8.27
N ASP A 320 29.92 11.44 -9.52
CA ASP A 320 30.37 12.75 -9.99
C ASP A 320 29.28 13.84 -9.89
N TYR A 321 28.00 13.44 -9.88
CA TYR A 321 26.84 14.36 -9.94
C TYR A 321 25.89 14.27 -8.73
N GLY A 322 26.12 13.33 -7.81
CA GLY A 322 25.17 13.04 -6.75
C GLY A 322 23.89 12.35 -7.26
N ILE A 323 22.77 12.63 -6.61
CA ILE A 323 21.44 12.11 -6.96
C ILE A 323 20.80 12.98 -8.04
N TYR A 324 20.15 12.38 -9.04
CA TYR A 324 19.39 13.09 -10.06
C TYR A 324 18.05 12.40 -10.37
N TYR A 325 17.08 13.19 -10.83
CA TYR A 325 15.77 12.74 -11.32
C TYR A 325 15.48 13.33 -12.69
N ILE A 326 14.85 12.56 -13.58
CA ILE A 326 14.43 12.99 -14.92
C ILE A 326 13.05 12.43 -15.23
N TRP A 327 12.15 13.26 -15.77
CA TRP A 327 10.76 12.89 -16.05
C TRP A 327 10.26 13.38 -17.42
#